data_AF-A0A960XL54-F1
#
_entry.id   AF-A0A960XL54-F1
#
_cell.length_a   1.000
_cell.length_b   1.000
_cell.length_c   1.000
_cell.angle_alpha   90.00
_cell.angle_beta   90.00
_cell.angle_gamma   90.00
#
_symmetry.space_group_name_H-M   'P 1'
#
loop_
_entity.id
_entity.type
_entity.pdbx_description
1 polymer ?
#
loop_
_entity_poly.entity_id
_entity_poly.type
_entity_poly.pdbx_seq_one_letter_code
_entity_poly.pdbx_strand_id
1 'polypeptide(L)'
;MGTTGTGDCDPDGVPDDWGDYSLLKQGRSVQTSVGEPEPDPDIPFVFVCSVQPAAAGPKVTQASVTLPGGKRKTLAGLPLGNWFLHVDLPATLEGLEAACPPGSYTLSFTQEGEPQQNIPMTLPAGNPPMPHFTNYEEAQGVDATRPFLLQWDPFTGAVPGDELLVQIEDAAGDRVFLAPNPCVPRELPVEATSVEIPPGALAAEQTYTVHLAFVRRFYSSTDTVPEMSGDGAISFTTAMALRTVTGGVVEAAQFTAYRFLQNGHPEMTLQGTPGADYTVQRTSGLGSGVSGWADVGAVTLDGTGVGIFEDPESSPTLPLFYRAIVP
;
A
#
# COMPACT_ATOMS: atom_id res chain seq x y z
N MET A 1 -7.03 -0.05 -37.10
CA MET A 1 -6.32 1.00 -37.87
C MET A 1 -5.57 1.85 -36.85
N GLY A 2 -4.22 1.86 -36.88
CA GLY A 2 -3.30 2.70 -36.07
C GLY A 2 -3.07 2.23 -34.61
N THR A 3 -2.03 1.43 -34.31
CA THR A 3 -0.70 1.82 -33.73
C THR A 3 -0.81 2.58 -32.40
N THR A 4 -0.48 1.99 -31.25
CA THR A 4 0.87 1.75 -30.68
C THR A 4 0.88 0.43 -29.88
N GLY A 5 1.86 -0.48 -29.91
CA GLY A 5 3.29 -0.29 -30.04
C GLY A 5 3.97 -0.27 -28.67
N THR A 6 4.00 -1.42 -27.98
CA THR A 6 5.01 -1.88 -27.00
C THR A 6 5.40 -0.92 -25.86
N GLY A 7 4.89 -1.18 -24.66
CA GLY A 7 5.39 -0.54 -23.44
C GLY A 7 4.80 -1.02 -22.11
N ASP A 8 3.79 -1.90 -22.10
CA ASP A 8 3.09 -2.20 -20.85
C ASP A 8 3.79 -3.32 -20.09
N CYS A 9 4.21 -3.00 -18.86
CA CYS A 9 4.61 -3.98 -17.87
C CYS A 9 3.33 -4.66 -17.39
N ASP A 10 2.73 -5.44 -18.29
CA ASP A 10 1.51 -6.17 -18.06
C ASP A 10 1.76 -7.16 -16.89
N PRO A 11 1.15 -6.91 -15.72
CA PRO A 11 1.46 -7.64 -14.50
C PRO A 11 0.96 -9.08 -14.52
N ASP A 12 -0.05 -9.41 -15.33
CA ASP A 12 -0.70 -10.73 -15.28
C ASP A 12 -0.29 -11.65 -16.44
N GLY A 13 0.30 -11.10 -17.51
CA GLY A 13 0.75 -11.85 -18.68
C GLY A 13 -0.40 -12.45 -19.49
N VAL A 14 -1.62 -11.95 -19.30
CA VAL A 14 -2.83 -12.34 -20.01
C VAL A 14 -3.05 -11.33 -21.14
N PRO A 15 -3.19 -11.79 -22.40
CA PRO A 15 -3.44 -10.87 -23.50
C PRO A 15 -4.73 -10.04 -23.31
N ASP A 16 -4.65 -8.73 -23.54
CA ASP A 16 -5.77 -7.78 -23.36
C ASP A 16 -7.05 -8.11 -24.14
N ASP A 17 -6.94 -8.93 -25.20
CA ASP A 17 -8.06 -9.33 -26.04
C ASP A 17 -8.79 -10.60 -25.55
N TRP A 18 -8.26 -11.26 -24.52
CA TRP A 18 -8.86 -12.44 -23.91
C TRP A 18 -10.12 -12.11 -23.11
N GLY A 19 -10.99 -13.11 -22.99
CA GLY A 19 -12.09 -13.08 -22.02
C GLY A 19 -11.62 -13.46 -20.62
N ASP A 20 -12.51 -13.30 -19.65
CA ASP A 20 -12.26 -13.71 -18.27
C ASP A 20 -13.46 -14.46 -17.68
N TYR A 21 -13.16 -15.29 -16.68
CA TYR A 21 -14.17 -15.81 -15.78
C TYR A 21 -13.63 -15.86 -14.36
N SER A 22 -14.49 -15.53 -13.38
CA SER A 22 -14.03 -15.43 -12.00
C SER A 22 -15.01 -15.96 -10.96
N LEU A 23 -14.46 -16.34 -9.80
CA LEU A 23 -15.20 -16.57 -8.56
C LEU A 23 -14.48 -15.87 -7.42
N LEU A 24 -15.05 -14.76 -6.94
CA LEU A 24 -14.41 -13.90 -5.94
C LEU A 24 -15.25 -13.80 -4.67
N LYS A 25 -14.55 -13.85 -3.54
CA LYS A 25 -15.09 -13.58 -2.20
C LYS A 25 -14.32 -12.41 -1.61
N GLN A 26 -15.00 -11.32 -1.28
CA GLN A 26 -14.34 -10.07 -0.89
C GLN A 26 -14.93 -9.46 0.38
N GLY A 27 -14.06 -8.84 1.17
CA GLY A 27 -14.45 -8.04 2.33
C GLY A 27 -13.60 -6.78 2.45
N ARG A 28 -14.19 -5.72 3.00
CA ARG A 28 -13.50 -4.46 3.23
C ARG A 28 -13.72 -3.98 4.66
N SER A 29 -12.65 -3.44 5.22
CA SER A 29 -12.62 -2.85 6.56
C SER A 29 -11.96 -1.49 6.53
N VAL A 30 -12.19 -0.69 7.58
CA VAL A 30 -11.56 0.61 7.79
C VAL A 30 -10.90 0.62 9.15
N GLN A 31 -9.65 1.09 9.19
CA GLN A 31 -8.93 1.34 10.43
C GLN A 31 -8.90 2.86 10.69
N THR A 32 -9.51 3.27 11.79
CA THR A 32 -9.63 4.69 12.19
C THR A 32 -8.89 5.02 13.49
N SER A 33 -8.19 4.02 14.06
CA SER A 33 -7.40 4.14 15.29
C SER A 33 -6.29 3.08 15.32
N VAL A 34 -5.57 2.99 16.44
CA VAL A 34 -4.60 1.91 16.72
C VAL A 34 -5.25 0.55 17.03
N GLY A 35 -6.58 0.51 17.15
CA GLY A 35 -7.32 -0.73 17.37
C GLY A 35 -7.56 -1.51 16.08
N GLU A 36 -8.18 -2.69 16.25
CA GLU A 36 -8.55 -3.57 15.15
C GLU A 36 -9.40 -2.85 14.08
N PRO A 37 -9.21 -3.17 12.79
CA PRO A 37 -10.06 -2.63 11.74
C PRO A 37 -11.50 -3.13 11.88
N GLU A 38 -12.46 -2.24 11.61
CA GLU A 38 -13.88 -2.57 11.62
C GLU A 38 -14.40 -2.73 10.19
N PRO A 39 -15.41 -3.59 9.94
CA PRO A 39 -16.04 -3.69 8.62
C PRO A 39 -16.44 -2.32 8.08
N ASP A 40 -16.18 -2.10 6.79
CA ASP A 40 -16.52 -0.85 6.13
C ASP A 40 -18.05 -0.68 6.11
N PRO A 41 -18.61 0.38 6.74
CA PRO A 41 -20.06 0.53 6.86
C PRO A 41 -20.74 0.88 5.53
N ASP A 42 -19.98 1.41 4.56
CA ASP A 42 -20.48 1.88 3.28
C ASP A 42 -20.32 0.83 2.17
N ILE A 43 -19.47 -0.18 2.40
CA ILE A 43 -19.15 -1.22 1.41
C ILE A 43 -19.51 -2.60 1.98
N PRO A 44 -20.55 -3.27 1.44
CA PRO A 44 -20.90 -4.62 1.89
C PRO A 44 -19.81 -5.61 1.50
N PHE A 45 -19.84 -6.78 2.16
CA PHE A 45 -19.09 -7.93 1.67
C PHE A 45 -19.63 -8.37 0.31
N VAL A 46 -18.79 -8.98 -0.52
CA VAL A 46 -19.15 -9.33 -1.88
C VAL A 46 -18.82 -10.78 -2.16
N PHE A 47 -19.81 -11.53 -2.65
CA PHE A 47 -19.56 -12.74 -3.41
C PHE A 47 -19.95 -12.47 -4.86
N VAL A 48 -19.01 -12.63 -5.77
CA VAL A 48 -19.24 -12.37 -7.18
C VAL A 48 -18.72 -13.51 -8.03
N CYS A 49 -19.48 -13.85 -9.07
CA CYS A 49 -19.06 -14.76 -10.11
C CYS A 49 -19.35 -14.14 -11.46
N SER A 50 -18.33 -14.07 -12.31
CA SER A 50 -18.40 -13.42 -13.62
C SER A 50 -17.97 -14.33 -14.75
N VAL A 51 -18.50 -14.07 -15.95
CA VAL A 51 -17.97 -14.56 -17.22
C VAL A 51 -18.10 -13.46 -18.26
N GLN A 52 -17.00 -13.08 -18.88
CA GLN A 52 -16.97 -12.16 -20.01
C GLN A 52 -16.19 -12.82 -21.15
N PRO A 53 -16.79 -13.05 -22.34
CA PRO A 53 -16.05 -13.64 -23.44
C PRO A 53 -15.00 -12.67 -23.99
N ALA A 54 -14.01 -13.23 -24.71
CA ALA A 54 -13.09 -12.43 -25.51
C ALA A 54 -13.86 -11.51 -26.47
N ALA A 55 -13.33 -10.31 -26.73
CA ALA A 55 -14.05 -9.29 -27.51
C ALA A 55 -14.41 -9.74 -28.93
N ALA A 56 -13.57 -10.58 -29.54
CA ALA A 56 -13.78 -11.18 -30.86
C ALA A 56 -14.29 -12.64 -30.80
N GLY A 57 -14.48 -13.18 -29.60
CA GLY A 57 -14.88 -14.57 -29.38
C GLY A 57 -16.39 -14.83 -29.44
N PRO A 58 -16.81 -16.10 -29.34
CA PRO A 58 -18.22 -16.47 -29.32
C PRO A 58 -18.91 -15.95 -28.05
N LYS A 59 -20.10 -15.40 -28.23
CA LYS A 59 -20.88 -14.78 -27.14
C LYS A 59 -21.34 -15.84 -26.13
N VAL A 60 -21.19 -15.54 -24.85
CA VAL A 60 -21.87 -16.28 -23.77
C VAL A 60 -23.37 -16.08 -23.90
N THR A 61 -24.13 -17.18 -23.89
CA THR A 61 -25.60 -17.19 -24.01
C THR A 61 -26.28 -17.57 -22.69
N GLN A 62 -25.59 -18.33 -21.84
CA GLN A 62 -26.05 -18.75 -20.53
C GLN A 62 -24.85 -18.95 -19.61
N ALA A 63 -24.97 -18.54 -18.34
CA ALA A 63 -23.96 -18.81 -17.32
C ALA A 63 -24.61 -19.05 -15.95
N SER A 64 -23.96 -19.87 -15.12
CA SER A 64 -24.40 -20.18 -13.76
C SER A 64 -23.26 -20.73 -12.92
N VAL A 65 -23.32 -20.53 -11.61
CA VAL A 65 -22.43 -21.18 -10.66
C VAL A 65 -23.22 -22.14 -9.77
N THR A 66 -22.71 -23.37 -9.63
CA THR A 66 -23.23 -24.35 -8.67
C THR A 66 -22.36 -24.31 -7.43
N LEU A 67 -22.98 -24.04 -6.28
CA LEU A 67 -22.35 -23.94 -4.96
C LEU A 67 -22.18 -25.33 -4.32
N PRO A 68 -21.36 -25.42 -3.26
CA PRO A 68 -21.34 -26.58 -2.38
C PRO A 68 -22.75 -26.95 -1.91
N GLY A 69 -23.08 -28.24 -1.96
CA GLY A 69 -24.44 -28.73 -1.69
C GLY A 69 -25.41 -28.66 -2.88
N GLY A 70 -24.95 -28.24 -4.07
CA GLY A 70 -25.69 -28.35 -5.33
C GLY A 70 -26.65 -27.18 -5.62
N LYS A 71 -26.68 -26.14 -4.77
CA LYS A 71 -27.49 -24.94 -5.03
C LYS A 71 -26.94 -24.20 -6.25
N ARG A 72 -27.79 -23.92 -7.24
CA ARG A 72 -27.40 -23.20 -8.46
C ARG A 72 -27.79 -21.73 -8.39
N LYS A 73 -26.88 -20.84 -8.78
CA LYS A 73 -27.10 -19.40 -8.99
C LYS A 73 -26.92 -19.10 -10.48
N THR A 74 -27.87 -18.41 -11.10
CA THR A 74 -27.77 -17.99 -12.50
C THR A 74 -27.02 -16.67 -12.58
N LEU A 75 -26.07 -16.55 -13.50
CA LEU A 75 -25.44 -15.28 -13.81
C LEU A 75 -26.30 -14.54 -14.84
N ALA A 76 -26.62 -13.27 -14.59
CA ALA A 76 -27.43 -12.45 -15.48
C ALA A 76 -26.53 -11.73 -16.50
N GLY A 77 -26.90 -11.78 -17.77
CA GLY A 77 -26.22 -11.03 -18.83
C GLY A 77 -26.54 -9.54 -18.74
N LEU A 78 -25.50 -8.70 -18.76
CA LEU A 78 -25.63 -7.25 -18.78
C LEU A 78 -25.93 -6.75 -20.21
N PRO A 79 -26.70 -5.65 -20.36
CA PRO A 79 -27.17 -5.18 -21.67
C PRO A 79 -26.06 -4.78 -22.65
N LEU A 80 -24.84 -4.52 -22.17
CA LEU A 80 -23.68 -4.09 -22.94
C LEU A 80 -22.49 -4.97 -22.57
N GLY A 81 -21.68 -5.39 -23.56
CA GLY A 81 -20.41 -6.09 -23.34
C GLY A 81 -20.49 -7.62 -23.22
N ASN A 82 -21.67 -8.24 -23.30
CA ASN A 82 -21.85 -9.70 -23.18
C ASN A 82 -21.25 -10.28 -21.87
N TRP A 83 -21.26 -9.47 -20.81
CA TRP A 83 -20.76 -9.82 -19.49
C TRP A 83 -21.87 -10.43 -18.65
N PHE A 84 -21.64 -11.61 -18.08
CA PHE A 84 -22.57 -12.32 -17.22
C PHE A 84 -22.08 -12.24 -15.77
N LEU A 85 -22.97 -11.88 -14.85
CA LEU A 85 -22.60 -11.66 -13.46
C LEU A 85 -23.66 -12.19 -12.49
N HIS A 86 -23.23 -12.77 -11.38
CA HIS A 86 -24.03 -13.00 -10.18
C HIS A 86 -23.33 -12.31 -9.02
N VAL A 87 -24.07 -11.54 -8.23
CA VAL A 87 -23.54 -10.83 -7.05
C VAL A 87 -24.46 -11.09 -5.86
N ASP A 88 -23.87 -11.50 -4.74
CA ASP A 88 -24.50 -11.44 -3.43
C ASP A 88 -23.76 -10.36 -2.59
N LEU A 89 -24.50 -9.48 -1.91
CA LEU A 89 -23.98 -8.34 -1.12
C LEU A 89 -24.33 -8.44 0.37
N PRO A 90 -23.81 -9.43 1.10
CA PRO A 90 -24.08 -9.58 2.53
C PRO A 90 -23.51 -8.42 3.36
N ALA A 91 -24.26 -8.00 4.37
CA ALA A 91 -23.85 -6.93 5.29
C ALA A 91 -22.85 -7.38 6.36
N THR A 92 -22.69 -8.69 6.57
CA THR A 92 -21.83 -9.25 7.62
C THR A 92 -20.94 -10.36 7.07
N LEU A 93 -19.81 -10.60 7.75
CA LEU A 93 -18.90 -11.69 7.40
C LEU A 93 -19.60 -13.06 7.51
N GLU A 94 -20.41 -13.27 8.54
CA GLU A 94 -21.22 -14.50 8.68
C GLU A 94 -22.19 -14.67 7.49
N GLY A 95 -22.82 -13.57 7.04
CA GLY A 95 -23.66 -13.57 5.85
C GLY A 95 -22.89 -13.94 4.58
N LEU A 96 -21.64 -13.47 4.45
CA LEU A 96 -20.74 -13.84 3.36
C LEU A 96 -20.39 -15.33 3.39
N GLU A 97 -20.08 -15.87 4.57
CA GLU A 97 -19.77 -17.29 4.72
C GLU A 97 -20.98 -18.19 4.45
N ALA A 98 -22.18 -17.76 4.80
CA ALA A 98 -23.41 -18.46 4.47
C ALA A 98 -23.74 -18.39 2.96
N ALA A 99 -23.44 -17.26 2.30
CA ALA A 99 -23.65 -17.08 0.87
C ALA A 99 -22.64 -17.85 0.02
N CYS A 100 -21.39 -17.92 0.49
CA CYS A 100 -20.25 -18.53 -0.20
C CYS A 100 -19.47 -19.47 0.75
N PRO A 101 -20.06 -20.63 1.10
CA PRO A 101 -19.41 -21.60 1.98
C PRO A 101 -18.20 -22.28 1.31
N PRO A 102 -17.19 -22.74 2.05
CA PRO A 102 -16.07 -23.48 1.48
C PRO A 102 -16.50 -24.79 0.82
N GLY A 103 -15.77 -25.21 -0.21
CA GLY A 103 -16.01 -26.46 -0.91
C GLY A 103 -15.96 -26.34 -2.43
N SER A 104 -16.47 -27.36 -3.10
CA SER A 104 -16.47 -27.44 -4.56
C SER A 104 -17.59 -26.60 -5.19
N TYR A 105 -17.17 -25.71 -6.07
CA TYR A 105 -18.00 -24.93 -6.97
C TYR A 105 -17.84 -25.45 -8.38
N THR A 106 -18.85 -25.25 -9.22
CA THR A 106 -18.74 -25.46 -10.66
C THR A 106 -19.33 -24.26 -11.38
N LEU A 107 -18.47 -23.50 -12.05
CA LEU A 107 -18.87 -22.47 -12.98
C LEU A 107 -19.21 -23.13 -14.32
N SER A 108 -20.44 -22.94 -14.78
CA SER A 108 -20.91 -23.48 -16.06
C SER A 108 -21.39 -22.37 -16.96
N PHE A 109 -20.92 -22.33 -18.20
CA PHE A 109 -21.41 -21.39 -19.20
C PHE A 109 -21.38 -21.97 -20.61
N THR A 110 -22.22 -21.43 -21.49
CA THR A 110 -22.33 -21.85 -22.89
C THR A 110 -22.03 -20.67 -23.79
N GLN A 111 -21.12 -20.85 -24.73
CA GLN A 111 -20.84 -19.89 -25.80
C GLN A 111 -21.55 -20.31 -27.09
N GLU A 112 -21.89 -19.33 -27.93
CA GLU A 112 -22.56 -19.58 -29.20
C GLU A 112 -21.73 -20.51 -30.10
N GLY A 113 -22.32 -21.63 -30.51
CA GLY A 113 -21.65 -22.63 -31.36
C GLY A 113 -20.73 -23.60 -30.63
N GLU A 114 -20.53 -23.43 -29.31
CA GLU A 114 -19.59 -24.21 -28.50
C GLU A 114 -20.29 -25.13 -27.49
N PRO A 115 -19.66 -26.25 -27.09
CA PRO A 115 -20.17 -27.06 -25.99
C PRO A 115 -20.15 -26.27 -24.68
N GLN A 116 -21.03 -26.66 -23.75
CA GLN A 116 -21.06 -26.08 -22.41
C GLN A 116 -19.74 -26.36 -21.67
N GLN A 117 -19.13 -25.31 -21.14
CA GLN A 117 -18.00 -25.39 -20.23
C GLN A 117 -18.47 -25.69 -18.81
N ASN A 118 -17.71 -26.51 -18.09
CA ASN A 118 -17.93 -26.85 -16.69
C ASN A 118 -16.60 -26.80 -15.95
N ILE A 119 -16.37 -25.73 -15.22
CA ILE A 119 -15.08 -25.40 -14.62
C ILE A 119 -15.18 -25.63 -13.11
N PRO A 120 -14.53 -26.68 -12.58
CA PRO A 120 -14.49 -26.92 -11.15
C PRO A 120 -13.54 -25.94 -10.46
N MET A 121 -14.01 -25.31 -9.39
CA MET A 121 -13.20 -24.44 -8.52
C MET A 121 -13.40 -24.87 -7.07
N THR A 122 -12.33 -24.99 -6.28
CA THR A 122 -12.44 -25.40 -4.87
C THR A 122 -12.12 -24.21 -3.97
N LEU A 123 -13.15 -23.62 -3.37
CA LEU A 123 -12.99 -22.54 -2.40
C LEU A 123 -12.41 -23.12 -1.10
N PRO A 124 -11.23 -22.65 -0.64
CA PRO A 124 -10.62 -23.12 0.59
C PRO A 124 -11.46 -22.72 1.82
N ALA A 125 -11.26 -23.43 2.92
CA ALA A 125 -11.88 -23.09 4.20
C ALA A 125 -11.14 -21.92 4.88
N GLY A 126 -11.89 -21.11 5.62
CA GLY A 126 -11.38 -19.94 6.33
C GLY A 126 -11.23 -18.71 5.43
N ASN A 127 -11.07 -17.56 6.08
CA ASN A 127 -10.73 -16.29 5.42
C ASN A 127 -9.32 -15.88 5.86
N PRO A 128 -8.57 -15.15 5.03
CA PRO A 128 -7.38 -14.47 5.52
C PRO A 128 -7.76 -13.49 6.64
N PRO A 129 -6.84 -13.20 7.59
CA PRO A 129 -7.09 -12.19 8.60
C PRO A 129 -7.32 -10.82 7.95
N MET A 130 -8.12 -9.97 8.60
CA MET A 130 -8.25 -8.58 8.19
C MET A 130 -6.87 -7.90 8.28
N PRO A 131 -6.41 -7.23 7.21
CA PRO A 131 -5.15 -6.48 7.28
C PRO A 131 -5.21 -5.41 8.37
N HIS A 132 -4.17 -5.29 9.21
CA HIS A 132 -4.13 -4.30 10.29
C HIS A 132 -2.81 -3.53 10.23
N PHE A 133 -2.90 -2.20 10.14
CA PHE A 133 -1.76 -1.29 10.14
C PHE A 133 -1.25 -1.10 11.56
N THR A 134 0.04 -1.35 11.79
CA THR A 134 0.61 -1.29 13.14
C THR A 134 1.10 0.10 13.52
N ASN A 135 1.33 0.98 12.54
CA ASN A 135 1.81 2.34 12.75
C ASN A 135 0.81 3.42 12.33
N TYR A 136 -0.47 3.21 12.66
CA TYR A 136 -1.56 4.15 12.36
C TYR A 136 -1.28 5.58 12.85
N GLU A 137 -0.76 5.76 14.07
CA GLU A 137 -0.48 7.09 14.64
C GLU A 137 0.59 7.84 13.84
N GLU A 138 1.67 7.16 13.45
CA GLU A 138 2.75 7.73 12.63
C GLU A 138 2.23 8.13 11.24
N ALA A 139 1.30 7.34 10.68
CA ALA A 139 0.66 7.63 9.40
C ALA A 139 -0.26 8.87 9.44
N GLN A 140 -0.55 9.45 10.61
CA GLN A 140 -1.34 10.69 10.73
C GLN A 140 -0.51 11.98 10.61
N GLY A 141 0.82 11.88 10.42
CA GLY A 141 1.71 13.04 10.38
C GLY A 141 2.97 12.82 9.54
N VAL A 142 2.81 12.23 8.35
CA VAL A 142 3.93 11.83 7.49
C VAL A 142 4.62 13.05 6.86
N ASP A 143 5.95 13.13 7.02
CA ASP A 143 6.79 14.08 6.28
C ASP A 143 7.00 13.56 4.85
N ALA A 144 6.34 14.19 3.88
CA ALA A 144 6.40 13.84 2.47
C ALA A 144 7.80 13.95 1.83
N THR A 145 8.74 14.66 2.47
CA THR A 145 10.12 14.85 1.97
C THR A 145 11.07 13.73 2.38
N ARG A 146 10.62 12.82 3.25
CA ARG A 146 11.39 11.70 3.78
C ARG A 146 10.75 10.37 3.41
N PRO A 147 11.52 9.27 3.35
CA PRO A 147 10.92 7.95 3.24
C PRO A 147 10.03 7.67 4.46
N PHE A 148 8.87 7.07 4.23
CA PHE A 148 7.96 6.62 5.28
C PHE A 148 7.81 5.10 5.20
N LEU A 149 8.09 4.41 6.30
CA LEU A 149 7.91 2.96 6.38
C LEU A 149 6.49 2.67 6.84
N LEU A 150 5.61 2.25 5.92
CA LEU A 150 4.27 1.79 6.24
C LEU A 150 4.36 0.34 6.77
N GLN A 151 3.70 0.05 7.89
CA GLN A 151 3.82 -1.25 8.58
C GLN A 151 2.46 -1.89 8.89
N TRP A 152 2.42 -3.22 8.92
CA TRP A 152 1.22 -4.00 9.22
C TRP A 152 1.57 -5.34 9.87
N ASP A 153 0.57 -5.99 10.47
CA ASP A 153 0.72 -7.30 11.08
C ASP A 153 1.03 -8.41 10.05
N PRO A 154 1.84 -9.41 10.42
CA PRO A 154 2.17 -10.50 9.51
C PRO A 154 0.94 -11.33 9.14
N PHE A 155 0.81 -11.63 7.85
CA PHE A 155 -0.20 -12.57 7.36
C PHE A 155 0.25 -14.01 7.63
N THR A 156 -0.42 -14.67 8.58
CA THR A 156 -0.12 -16.08 8.90
C THR A 156 -0.85 -17.03 7.95
N GLY A 157 -0.18 -18.12 7.56
CA GLY A 157 -0.78 -19.15 6.71
C GLY A 157 -0.86 -18.80 5.22
N ALA A 158 -0.01 -17.88 4.74
CA ALA A 158 0.16 -17.64 3.31
C ALA A 158 0.62 -18.92 2.59
N VAL A 159 0.08 -19.15 1.40
CA VAL A 159 0.44 -20.27 0.52
C VAL A 159 0.96 -19.75 -0.82
N PRO A 160 1.68 -20.57 -1.61
CA PRO A 160 2.11 -20.17 -2.95
C PRO A 160 0.92 -19.71 -3.80
N GLY A 161 1.02 -18.52 -4.40
CA GLY A 161 -0.05 -17.89 -5.18
C GLY A 161 -0.88 -16.87 -4.40
N ASP A 162 -0.69 -16.75 -3.08
CA ASP A 162 -1.21 -15.61 -2.31
C ASP A 162 -0.42 -14.35 -2.66
N GLU A 163 -1.11 -13.21 -2.67
CA GLU A 163 -0.57 -11.90 -3.07
C GLU A 163 -0.88 -10.84 -2.01
N LEU A 164 0.01 -9.86 -1.92
CA LEU A 164 -0.19 -8.67 -1.09
C LEU A 164 -0.19 -7.43 -1.97
N LEU A 165 -1.07 -6.48 -1.69
CA LEU A 165 -1.19 -5.24 -2.43
C LEU A 165 -1.28 -4.05 -1.47
N VAL A 166 -0.43 -3.05 -1.69
CA VAL A 166 -0.54 -1.72 -1.10
C VAL A 166 -0.80 -0.72 -2.21
N GLN A 167 -1.91 0.02 -2.09
CA GLN A 167 -2.27 1.10 -2.99
C GLN A 167 -2.54 2.37 -2.18
N ILE A 168 -2.05 3.51 -2.65
CA ILE A 168 -2.34 4.81 -2.05
C ILE A 168 -2.98 5.70 -3.09
N GLU A 169 -4.13 6.24 -2.75
CA GLU A 169 -4.93 7.14 -3.58
C GLU A 169 -4.99 8.52 -2.94
N ASP A 170 -4.98 9.56 -3.77
CA ASP A 170 -5.26 10.92 -3.33
C ASP A 170 -6.77 11.16 -3.15
N ALA A 171 -7.16 12.40 -2.82
CA ALA A 171 -8.55 12.77 -2.61
C ALA A 171 -9.43 12.70 -3.88
N ALA A 172 -8.81 12.67 -5.08
CA ALA A 172 -9.51 12.48 -6.34
C ALA A 172 -9.68 10.99 -6.71
N GLY A 173 -9.05 10.09 -5.94
CA GLY A 173 -8.98 8.65 -6.25
C GLY A 173 -7.83 8.30 -7.20
N ASP A 174 -6.92 9.24 -7.49
CA ASP A 174 -5.78 8.97 -8.34
C ASP A 174 -4.71 8.21 -7.55
N ARG A 175 -4.24 7.10 -8.13
CA ARG A 175 -3.23 6.25 -7.50
C ARG A 175 -1.85 6.90 -7.57
N VAL A 176 -1.34 7.31 -6.40
CA VAL A 176 -0.01 7.93 -6.25
C VAL A 176 1.08 6.93 -5.85
N PHE A 177 0.69 5.78 -5.28
CA PHE A 177 1.62 4.70 -4.93
C PHE A 177 0.96 3.33 -5.13
N LEU A 178 1.77 2.35 -5.55
CA LEU A 178 1.40 0.96 -5.76
C LEU A 178 2.57 0.05 -5.39
N ALA A 179 2.32 -1.02 -4.64
CA ALA A 179 3.25 -2.12 -4.40
C ALA A 179 2.46 -3.45 -4.35
N PRO A 180 2.90 -4.53 -5.02
CA PRO A 180 4.02 -4.55 -5.95
C PRO A 180 3.72 -3.71 -7.19
N ASN A 181 4.76 -3.23 -7.85
CA ASN A 181 4.63 -2.51 -9.12
C ASN A 181 5.69 -3.01 -10.10
N PRO A 182 5.32 -3.62 -11.23
CA PRO A 182 6.29 -4.08 -12.22
C PRO A 182 6.85 -2.94 -13.08
N CYS A 183 6.10 -1.84 -13.26
CA CYS A 183 6.55 -0.66 -14.02
C CYS A 183 7.67 0.10 -13.30
N VAL A 184 7.66 0.05 -11.97
CA VAL A 184 8.68 0.63 -11.10
C VAL A 184 9.07 -0.47 -10.13
N PRO A 185 10.20 -1.18 -10.33
CA PRO A 185 10.49 -2.50 -9.75
C PRO A 185 10.45 -2.46 -8.22
N ARG A 186 9.23 -2.58 -7.70
CA ARG A 186 8.88 -2.49 -6.30
C ARG A 186 8.23 -3.81 -5.97
N GLU A 187 9.02 -4.69 -5.40
CA GLU A 187 8.55 -5.98 -4.94
C GLU A 187 7.77 -5.80 -3.63
N LEU A 188 6.76 -6.64 -3.45
CA LEU A 188 6.05 -6.77 -2.19
C LEU A 188 5.76 -8.27 -1.99
N PRO A 189 6.69 -9.01 -1.37
CA PRO A 189 6.47 -10.42 -1.09
C PRO A 189 5.31 -10.59 -0.11
N VAL A 190 4.62 -11.72 -0.18
CA VAL A 190 3.41 -11.98 0.63
C VAL A 190 3.70 -12.04 2.14
N GLU A 191 4.95 -12.30 2.52
CA GLU A 191 5.43 -12.30 3.91
C GLU A 191 5.87 -10.90 4.40
N ALA A 192 5.84 -9.88 3.54
CA ALA A 192 6.21 -8.52 3.93
C ALA A 192 5.27 -8.03 5.04
N THR A 193 5.86 -7.34 6.02
CA THR A 193 5.15 -6.62 7.09
C THR A 193 5.31 -5.10 6.97
N SER A 194 5.94 -4.66 5.88
CA SER A 194 6.15 -3.25 5.61
C SER A 194 6.46 -2.97 4.14
N VAL A 195 6.25 -1.72 3.74
CA VAL A 195 6.75 -1.17 2.47
C VAL A 195 7.22 0.26 2.69
N GLU A 196 8.33 0.62 2.07
CA GLU A 196 8.81 2.00 2.06
C GLU A 196 8.06 2.82 1.00
N ILE A 197 7.45 3.91 1.43
CA ILE A 197 6.96 4.98 0.57
C ILE A 197 8.14 5.94 0.36
N PRO A 198 8.66 6.09 -0.87
CA PRO A 198 9.82 6.93 -1.11
C PRO A 198 9.49 8.42 -0.96
N PRO A 199 10.49 9.27 -0.66
CA PRO A 199 10.29 10.71 -0.57
C PRO A 199 9.73 11.27 -1.89
N GLY A 200 8.80 12.22 -1.79
CA GLY A 200 8.14 12.84 -2.93
C GLY A 200 7.08 11.99 -3.62
N ALA A 201 6.81 10.76 -3.17
CA ALA A 201 5.65 9.99 -3.66
C ALA A 201 4.31 10.58 -3.19
N LEU A 202 4.33 11.30 -2.07
CA LEU A 202 3.19 12.02 -1.51
C LEU A 202 3.47 13.52 -1.61
N ALA A 203 2.46 14.31 -1.91
CA ALA A 203 2.47 15.76 -1.69
C ALA A 203 2.16 16.08 -0.23
N ALA A 204 2.78 17.13 0.30
CA ALA A 204 2.61 17.62 1.68
C ALA A 204 1.22 18.23 1.91
N GLU A 205 0.79 18.24 3.18
CA GLU A 205 -0.49 18.82 3.65
C GLU A 205 -1.74 18.19 3.02
N GLN A 206 -1.61 16.95 2.55
CA GLN A 206 -2.68 16.18 1.92
C GLN A 206 -3.13 15.00 2.79
N THR A 207 -4.37 14.58 2.57
CA THR A 207 -4.93 13.33 3.09
C THR A 207 -5.09 12.35 1.94
N TYR A 208 -4.58 11.14 2.14
CA TYR A 208 -4.65 10.02 1.21
C TYR A 208 -5.46 8.87 1.81
N THR A 209 -5.92 7.97 0.96
CA THR A 209 -6.46 6.67 1.36
C THR A 209 -5.42 5.60 1.05
N VAL A 210 -4.99 4.86 2.08
CA VAL A 210 -4.12 3.69 1.93
C VAL A 210 -4.99 2.45 1.95
N HIS A 211 -4.81 1.57 0.98
CA HIS A 211 -5.43 0.25 0.90
C HIS A 211 -4.36 -0.82 1.05
N LEU A 212 -4.50 -1.67 2.05
CA LEU A 212 -3.71 -2.90 2.19
C LEU A 212 -4.65 -4.08 1.94
N ALA A 213 -4.35 -4.89 0.93
CA ALA A 213 -5.14 -6.05 0.58
C ALA A 213 -4.30 -7.32 0.63
N PHE A 214 -4.88 -8.38 1.20
CA PHE A 214 -4.37 -9.74 1.07
C PHE A 214 -5.30 -10.52 0.16
N VAL A 215 -4.73 -11.14 -0.87
CA VAL A 215 -5.46 -11.92 -1.87
C VAL A 215 -5.00 -13.37 -1.78
N ARG A 216 -5.94 -14.27 -1.44
CA ARG A 216 -5.73 -15.70 -1.53
C ARG A 216 -6.24 -16.23 -2.85
N ARG A 217 -5.33 -16.62 -3.74
CA ARG A 217 -5.69 -17.24 -5.02
C ARG A 217 -5.79 -18.75 -4.86
N PHE A 218 -6.97 -19.30 -5.13
CA PHE A 218 -7.23 -20.75 -5.06
C PHE A 218 -7.48 -21.37 -6.43
N TYR A 219 -7.62 -20.55 -7.48
CA TYR A 219 -7.77 -20.99 -8.85
C TYR A 219 -7.12 -19.99 -9.80
N SER A 220 -6.35 -20.48 -10.75
CA SER A 220 -5.87 -19.71 -11.90
C SER A 220 -5.83 -20.61 -13.12
N SER A 221 -6.14 -20.08 -14.30
CA SER A 221 -6.09 -20.81 -15.56
C SER A 221 -5.92 -19.85 -16.72
N THR A 222 -5.13 -20.25 -17.71
CA THR A 222 -5.01 -19.57 -19.01
C THR A 222 -5.27 -20.51 -20.19
N ASP A 223 -5.71 -21.74 -19.92
CA ASP A 223 -5.83 -22.79 -20.93
C ASP A 223 -7.10 -23.66 -20.81
N THR A 224 -7.84 -23.57 -19.71
CA THR A 224 -9.10 -24.33 -19.51
C THR A 224 -10.15 -23.97 -20.58
N VAL A 225 -10.23 -22.70 -20.96
CA VAL A 225 -11.10 -22.21 -22.04
C VAL A 225 -10.23 -21.41 -23.00
N PRO A 226 -10.24 -21.72 -24.31
CA PRO A 226 -9.44 -21.00 -25.29
C PRO A 226 -9.70 -19.48 -25.24
N GLU A 227 -8.62 -18.70 -25.28
CA GLU A 227 -8.66 -17.23 -25.29
C GLU A 227 -9.40 -16.63 -24.06
N MET A 228 -9.39 -17.34 -22.93
CA MET A 228 -9.93 -16.84 -21.68
C MET A 228 -9.01 -17.14 -20.50
N SER A 229 -8.89 -16.16 -19.59
CA SER A 229 -8.28 -16.35 -18.28
C SER A 229 -9.35 -16.69 -17.23
N GLY A 230 -8.93 -17.44 -16.22
CA GLY A 230 -9.78 -17.87 -15.13
C GLY A 230 -9.16 -17.52 -13.80
N ASP A 231 -9.94 -16.94 -12.89
CA ASP A 231 -9.49 -16.58 -11.55
C ASP A 231 -10.45 -17.05 -10.45
N GLY A 232 -9.89 -17.39 -9.30
CA GLY A 232 -10.64 -17.62 -8.08
C GLY A 232 -9.87 -17.12 -6.89
N ALA A 233 -10.43 -16.13 -6.20
CA ALA A 233 -9.73 -15.47 -5.11
C ALA A 233 -10.62 -15.13 -3.90
N ILE A 234 -10.00 -15.10 -2.72
CA ILE A 234 -10.54 -14.52 -1.50
C ILE A 234 -9.71 -13.28 -1.18
N SER A 235 -10.31 -12.09 -1.17
CA SER A 235 -9.60 -10.83 -0.91
C SER A 235 -10.18 -10.11 0.29
N PHE A 236 -9.31 -9.69 1.20
CA PHE A 236 -9.70 -8.79 2.29
C PHE A 236 -8.80 -7.57 2.28
N THR A 237 -9.44 -6.40 2.33
CA THR A 237 -8.77 -5.11 2.21
C THR A 237 -9.09 -4.24 3.42
N THR A 238 -8.09 -3.64 4.03
CA THR A 238 -8.28 -2.59 5.03
C THR A 238 -7.84 -1.25 4.46
N ALA A 239 -8.70 -0.25 4.60
CA ALA A 239 -8.39 1.12 4.28
C ALA A 239 -8.06 1.93 5.55
N MET A 240 -7.13 2.88 5.44
CA MET A 240 -6.95 3.92 6.46
C MET A 240 -6.64 5.26 5.82
N ALA A 241 -6.87 6.35 6.56
CA ALA A 241 -6.38 7.66 6.17
C ALA A 241 -4.88 7.78 6.49
N LEU A 242 -4.09 8.25 5.53
CA LEU A 242 -2.73 8.70 5.74
C LEU A 242 -2.68 10.21 5.54
N ARG A 243 -2.13 10.93 6.51
CA ARG A 243 -2.06 12.39 6.48
C ARG A 243 -0.61 12.82 6.42
N THR A 244 -0.33 13.70 5.48
CA THR A 244 0.98 14.32 5.36
C THR A 244 0.96 15.70 5.99
N VAL A 245 2.08 16.08 6.58
CA VAL A 245 2.33 17.45 7.06
C VAL A 245 3.21 18.18 6.05
N THR A 246 3.32 19.50 6.19
CA THR A 246 4.42 20.25 5.56
C THR A 246 5.69 19.51 5.95
N GLY A 247 6.47 19.00 4.98
CA GLY A 247 7.76 18.40 5.30
C GLY A 247 8.49 19.41 6.16
N GLY A 248 8.81 19.00 7.39
CA GLY A 248 9.01 19.95 8.48
C GLY A 248 10.00 21.00 8.00
N VAL A 249 9.60 22.27 7.98
CA VAL A 249 10.60 23.33 7.91
C VAL A 249 11.42 23.10 9.16
N VAL A 250 12.60 22.49 9.01
CA VAL A 250 13.53 22.31 10.11
C VAL A 250 13.89 23.73 10.50
N GLU A 251 13.33 24.17 11.63
CA GLU A 251 13.55 25.52 12.09
C GLU A 251 15.03 25.68 12.42
N ALA A 252 15.59 26.87 12.22
CA ALA A 252 16.96 27.12 12.61
C ALA A 252 17.11 26.83 14.11
N ALA A 253 18.01 25.90 14.47
CA ALA A 253 18.30 25.63 15.87
C ALA A 253 18.91 26.87 16.54
N GLN A 254 18.51 27.09 17.78
CA GLN A 254 19.05 28.15 18.64
C GLN A 254 19.98 27.53 19.68
N PHE A 255 21.14 28.14 19.88
CA PHE A 255 21.99 27.81 21.02
C PHE A 255 21.40 28.43 22.28
N THR A 256 20.94 27.61 23.21
CA THR A 256 20.24 28.04 24.44
C THR A 256 21.14 28.04 25.68
N ALA A 257 22.22 27.26 25.65
CA ALA A 257 23.24 27.25 26.69
C ALA A 257 24.62 26.91 26.11
N TYR A 258 25.67 27.34 26.81
CA TYR A 258 27.04 26.96 26.50
C TYR A 258 27.88 26.88 27.78
N ARG A 259 28.90 26.02 27.77
CA ARG A 259 29.92 25.93 28.83
C ARG A 259 31.23 25.38 28.28
N PHE A 260 32.31 25.56 29.03
CA PHE A 260 33.53 24.79 28.85
C PHE A 260 33.51 23.59 29.80
N LEU A 261 33.74 22.40 29.25
CA LEU A 261 33.93 21.18 30.03
C LEU A 261 35.32 21.16 30.68
N GLN A 262 35.53 20.26 31.65
CA GLN A 262 36.83 20.13 32.34
C GLN A 262 37.98 19.73 31.41
N ASN A 263 37.68 19.07 30.30
CA ASN A 263 38.63 18.73 29.23
C ASN A 263 39.00 19.94 28.34
N GLY A 264 38.40 21.11 28.56
CA GLY A 264 38.62 22.31 27.77
C GLY A 264 37.82 22.37 26.48
N HIS A 265 36.86 21.46 26.27
CA HIS A 265 35.99 21.45 25.09
C HIS A 265 34.78 22.38 25.30
N PRO A 266 34.42 23.20 24.30
CA PRO A 266 33.13 23.88 24.26
C PRO A 266 31.98 22.86 24.15
N GLU A 267 31.00 22.97 25.04
CA GLU A 267 29.73 22.25 24.94
C GLU A 267 28.60 23.27 24.76
N MET A 268 27.67 22.98 23.88
CA MET A 268 26.52 23.82 23.57
C MET A 268 25.23 23.01 23.58
N THR A 269 24.17 23.60 24.14
CA THR A 269 22.81 23.06 24.05
C THR A 269 22.08 23.75 22.91
N LEU A 270 21.49 22.95 22.02
CA LEU A 270 20.68 23.40 20.91
C LEU A 270 19.21 23.13 21.20
N GLN A 271 18.35 24.05 20.82
CA GLN A 271 16.89 23.88 20.77
C GLN A 271 16.40 24.14 19.35
N GLY A 272 15.59 23.23 18.80
CA GLY A 272 15.08 23.30 17.43
C GLY A 272 14.02 22.24 17.17
N THR A 273 13.81 21.89 15.90
CA THR A 273 12.84 20.85 15.51
C THR A 273 13.16 19.49 16.13
N PRO A 274 12.23 18.85 16.87
CA PRO A 274 12.41 17.50 17.43
C PRO A 274 12.83 16.46 16.39
N GLY A 275 13.81 15.61 16.74
CA GLY A 275 14.31 14.54 15.85
C GLY A 275 15.12 15.00 14.65
N ALA A 276 15.36 16.31 14.47
CA ALA A 276 16.12 16.82 13.32
C ALA A 276 17.63 16.78 13.55
N ASP A 277 18.37 16.55 12.45
CA ASP A 277 19.83 16.61 12.41
C ASP A 277 20.32 18.00 12.00
N TYR A 278 21.31 18.50 12.73
CA TYR A 278 21.98 19.76 12.41
C TYR A 278 23.49 19.53 12.28
N THR A 279 24.09 20.14 11.26
CA THR A 279 25.56 20.26 11.16
C THR A 279 25.99 21.51 11.93
N VAL A 280 26.92 21.35 12.86
CA VAL A 280 27.52 22.45 13.61
C VAL A 280 28.78 22.91 12.88
N GLN A 281 28.82 24.19 12.55
CA GLN A 281 29.94 24.85 11.92
C GLN A 281 30.57 25.87 12.84
N ARG A 282 31.89 26.06 12.69
CA ARG A 282 32.68 26.98 13.50
C ARG A 282 33.57 27.88 12.65
N THR A 283 33.78 29.12 13.10
CA THR A 283 34.75 30.07 12.53
C THR A 283 35.42 30.89 13.65
N SER A 284 36.60 31.45 13.38
CA SER A 284 37.31 32.37 14.28
C SER A 284 37.07 33.86 13.98
N GLY A 285 36.17 34.21 13.04
CA GLY A 285 35.85 35.60 12.70
C GLY A 285 34.53 35.80 11.94
N LEU A 286 33.87 36.94 12.17
CA LEU A 286 32.56 37.32 11.59
C LEU A 286 32.62 38.49 10.60
N GLY A 287 33.61 38.50 9.70
CA GLY A 287 33.73 39.55 8.67
C GLY A 287 32.77 39.38 7.48
N SER A 288 32.51 40.45 6.72
CA SER A 288 31.82 40.36 5.44
C SER A 288 32.66 39.58 4.41
N GLY A 289 32.08 38.53 3.82
CA GLY A 289 32.75 37.71 2.80
C GLY A 289 33.63 36.57 3.34
N VAL A 290 33.53 36.21 4.63
CA VAL A 290 34.32 35.12 5.20
C VAL A 290 33.81 33.75 4.72
N SER A 291 34.55 33.14 3.80
CA SER A 291 34.59 31.70 3.58
C SER A 291 35.54 31.09 4.62
N GLY A 292 34.99 30.61 5.73
CA GLY A 292 35.81 30.08 6.84
C GLY A 292 35.02 29.29 7.89
N TRP A 293 33.76 28.98 7.60
CA TRP A 293 32.98 28.06 8.41
C TRP A 293 33.45 26.64 8.11
N ALA A 294 33.98 25.96 9.11
CA ALA A 294 34.36 24.55 9.03
C ALA A 294 33.31 23.72 9.76
N ASP A 295 32.92 22.58 9.17
CA ASP A 295 32.10 21.58 9.85
C ASP A 295 32.92 20.98 11.01
N VAL A 296 32.37 21.05 12.23
CA VAL A 296 33.02 20.53 13.44
C VAL A 296 32.27 19.36 14.05
N GLY A 297 31.06 19.06 13.55
CA GLY A 297 30.32 17.84 13.86
C GLY A 297 28.83 18.00 13.59
N ALA A 298 28.04 17.05 14.06
CA ALA A 298 26.58 17.03 13.91
C ALA A 298 25.89 16.71 15.23
N VAL A 299 24.63 17.11 15.35
CA VAL A 299 23.78 16.84 16.50
C VAL A 299 22.36 16.50 16.04
N THR A 300 21.84 15.39 16.55
CA THR A 300 20.43 14.99 16.41
C THR A 300 19.69 15.49 17.65
N LEU A 301 18.62 16.25 17.47
CA LEU A 301 17.78 16.70 18.58
C LEU A 301 16.87 15.56 19.05
N ASP A 302 16.61 15.48 20.35
CA ASP A 302 15.71 14.49 20.93
C ASP A 302 14.23 14.77 20.58
N GLY A 303 13.33 13.92 21.08
CA GLY A 303 11.87 14.05 20.87
C GLY A 303 11.25 15.31 21.47
N THR A 304 12.01 16.11 22.24
CA THR A 304 11.60 17.42 22.76
C THR A 304 12.24 18.58 22.00
N GLY A 305 13.07 18.29 20.99
CA GLY A 305 13.79 19.31 20.23
C GLY A 305 15.02 19.85 20.94
N VAL A 306 15.63 19.07 21.84
CA VAL A 306 16.85 19.46 22.56
C VAL A 306 18.01 18.53 22.19
N GLY A 307 19.20 19.09 21.99
CA GLY A 307 20.41 18.32 21.71
C GLY A 307 21.63 18.97 22.34
N ILE A 308 22.65 18.17 22.65
CA ILE A 308 23.91 18.65 23.21
C ILE A 308 25.02 18.32 22.21
N PHE A 309 25.77 19.34 21.82
CA PHE A 309 26.95 19.21 20.97
C PHE A 309 28.20 19.57 21.77
N GLU A 310 29.19 18.69 21.74
CA GLU A 310 30.54 18.94 22.26
C GLU A 310 31.49 19.12 21.06
N ASP A 311 32.16 20.27 20.99
CA ASP A 311 33.20 20.51 20.00
C ASP A 311 34.40 19.60 20.29
N PRO A 312 34.92 18.84 19.31
CA PRO A 312 36.01 17.90 19.53
C PRO A 312 37.37 18.54 19.82
N GLU A 313 37.53 19.86 19.64
CA GLU A 313 38.81 20.54 19.89
C GLU A 313 39.00 20.94 21.37
N SER A 314 40.09 20.49 21.95
CA SER A 314 40.52 20.92 23.29
C SER A 314 41.27 22.24 23.23
N SER A 315 40.78 23.24 23.99
CA SER A 315 41.38 24.59 24.09
C SER A 315 41.46 25.39 22.77
N PRO A 316 40.34 25.58 22.06
CA PRO A 316 40.33 26.37 20.83
C PRO A 316 40.67 27.84 21.08
N THR A 317 41.35 28.47 20.11
CA THR A 317 41.78 29.88 20.22
C THR A 317 40.59 30.81 20.07
N LEU A 318 40.34 31.66 21.07
CA LEU A 318 39.25 32.63 21.06
C LEU A 318 39.57 33.86 20.19
N PRO A 319 38.56 34.50 19.56
CA PRO A 319 37.14 34.21 19.64
C PRO A 319 36.68 33.05 18.73
N LEU A 320 35.60 32.39 19.14
CA LEU A 320 34.94 31.32 18.38
C LEU A 320 33.49 31.70 18.13
N PHE A 321 33.02 31.38 16.93
CA PHE A 321 31.64 31.60 16.54
C PHE A 321 31.08 30.30 15.96
N TYR A 322 29.85 29.98 16.34
CA TYR A 322 29.17 28.76 15.95
C TYR A 322 27.89 29.08 15.20
N ARG A 323 27.52 28.20 14.27
CA ARG A 323 26.19 28.15 13.68
C ARG A 323 25.78 26.70 13.52
N ALA A 324 24.49 26.44 13.68
CA ALA A 324 23.87 25.17 13.30
C ALA A 324 23.17 25.37 11.96
N ILE A 325 23.39 24.46 11.01
CA ILE A 325 22.71 24.47 9.71
C ILE A 325 21.99 23.15 9.50
N VAL A 326 20.84 23.25 8.83
CA VAL A 326 20.13 22.09 8.30
C VAL A 326 20.93 21.62 7.07
N PRO A 327 21.30 20.32 6.97
CA PRO A 327 21.98 19.79 5.80
C PRO A 327 21.14 19.92 4.52
#